data_AF-A0A7G5IFI1-F1
#
_entry.id   AF-A0A7G5IFI1-F1
#
_cell.length_a   1.000
_cell.length_b   1.000
_cell.length_c   1.000
_cell.angle_alpha   90.00
_cell.angle_beta   90.00
_cell.angle_gamma   90.00
#
_symmetry.space_group_name_H-M   'P 1'
#
loop_
_entity.id
_entity.type
_entity.pdbx_description
1 polymer ?
#
loop_
_entity_poly.entity_id
_entity_poly.type
_entity_poly.pdbx_seq_one_letter_code
_entity_poly.pdbx_strand_id
1 'polypeptide(L)'
;MQPQHFETAVESGVVPAGTPFGLTAAALMAHAAFVDPEQSTAIFDALAAVMPLPEPERLAALALPPLTNGRALPRALWQGFWDIAGAPPAGNVDPLAFTVAVVALGNHYDTELIDRCERALLHHDNVRALIATPETRMKTSDLEGWPVDSLGTDLLTMLRAQGYDLEVIDADTVVLPGDYPAQNRTNRRILQLHDVWHLVAGYGFTGAGEVAISGFQMAQFGQNYSTRFLATVATLAALHLGPIAELLLQVSFDGWRHGRATPDLLTIPWHARLGEPIAALRDQIGITPFSSPTASMMDMMEAQAKAA
;
A
#
# COMPACT_ATOMS: atom_id res chain seq x y z
N MET A 1 -21.75 4.35 -9.64
CA MET A 1 -22.32 3.04 -9.28
C MET A 1 -23.01 3.18 -7.92
N GLN A 2 -24.18 2.58 -7.71
CA GLN A 2 -24.83 2.60 -6.37
C GLN A 2 -24.02 1.74 -5.38
N PRO A 3 -23.90 2.12 -4.09
CA PRO A 3 -23.10 1.38 -3.11
C PRO A 3 -23.38 -0.13 -3.09
N GLN A 4 -24.65 -0.54 -3.11
CA GLN A 4 -25.04 -1.97 -3.11
C GLN A 4 -24.52 -2.75 -4.33
N HIS A 5 -24.45 -2.11 -5.51
CA HIS A 5 -23.88 -2.75 -6.70
C HIS A 5 -22.36 -2.89 -6.59
N PHE A 6 -21.69 -1.93 -5.96
CA PHE A 6 -20.26 -2.02 -5.68
C PHE A 6 -19.97 -3.14 -4.67
N GLU A 7 -20.72 -3.18 -3.57
CA GLU A 7 -20.60 -4.25 -2.56
C GLU A 7 -20.79 -5.64 -3.20
N THR A 8 -21.82 -5.80 -4.04
CA THR A 8 -22.05 -7.07 -4.76
C THR A 8 -20.90 -7.43 -5.70
N ALA A 9 -20.34 -6.45 -6.42
CA ALA A 9 -19.21 -6.67 -7.31
C ALA A 9 -17.96 -7.11 -6.53
N VAL A 10 -17.70 -6.46 -5.39
CA VAL A 10 -16.60 -6.84 -4.49
C VAL A 10 -16.83 -8.22 -3.92
N GLU A 11 -17.98 -8.51 -3.33
CA GLU A 11 -18.28 -9.80 -2.69
C GLU A 11 -18.28 -10.97 -3.66
N SER A 12 -18.68 -10.76 -4.92
CA SER A 12 -18.69 -11.81 -5.95
C SER A 12 -17.39 -11.93 -6.75
N GLY A 13 -16.56 -10.89 -6.76
CA GLY A 13 -15.43 -10.78 -7.70
C GLY A 13 -15.87 -10.52 -9.16
N VAL A 14 -17.15 -10.24 -9.41
CA VAL A 14 -17.71 -10.02 -10.75
C VAL A 14 -18.17 -8.58 -10.88
N VAL A 15 -17.45 -7.80 -11.70
CA VAL A 15 -17.82 -6.41 -11.98
C VAL A 15 -18.82 -6.35 -13.15
N PRO A 16 -19.96 -5.65 -13.02
CA PRO A 16 -20.94 -5.53 -14.10
C PRO A 16 -20.36 -4.89 -15.37
N ALA A 17 -20.77 -5.43 -16.53
CA ALA A 17 -20.41 -4.85 -17.82
C ALA A 17 -20.86 -3.39 -17.94
N GLY A 18 -20.03 -2.55 -18.58
CA GLY A 18 -20.27 -1.10 -18.71
C GLY A 18 -19.88 -0.27 -17.48
N THR A 19 -19.33 -0.90 -16.43
CA THR A 19 -18.69 -0.16 -15.32
C THR A 19 -17.42 0.54 -15.84
N PRO A 20 -17.23 1.85 -15.58
CA PRO A 20 -15.98 2.55 -15.92
C PRO A 20 -14.75 1.86 -15.34
N PHE A 21 -13.60 1.99 -16.00
CA PHE A 21 -12.41 1.25 -15.60
C PHE A 21 -11.98 1.58 -14.16
N GLY A 22 -12.04 2.85 -13.75
CA GLY A 22 -11.63 3.25 -12.40
C GLY A 22 -12.45 2.57 -11.29
N LEU A 23 -13.77 2.43 -11.48
CA LEU A 23 -14.63 1.70 -10.54
C LEU A 23 -14.42 0.18 -10.62
N THR A 24 -14.09 -0.34 -11.81
CA THR A 24 -13.73 -1.75 -11.99
C THR A 24 -12.45 -2.09 -11.23
N ALA A 25 -11.39 -1.29 -11.39
CA ALA A 25 -10.14 -1.43 -10.67
C ALA A 25 -10.37 -1.30 -9.15
N ALA A 26 -11.12 -0.29 -8.71
CA ALA A 26 -11.45 -0.10 -7.30
C ALA A 26 -12.18 -1.30 -6.68
N ALA A 27 -13.17 -1.87 -7.38
CA ALA A 27 -13.89 -3.07 -6.91
C ALA A 27 -12.98 -4.30 -6.84
N LEU A 28 -12.10 -4.50 -7.83
CA LEU A 28 -11.15 -5.62 -7.83
C LEU A 28 -10.08 -5.48 -6.74
N MET A 29 -9.60 -4.26 -6.49
CA MET A 29 -8.68 -3.98 -5.40
C MET A 29 -9.36 -4.18 -4.04
N ALA A 30 -10.63 -3.81 -3.90
CA ALA A 30 -11.42 -4.10 -2.69
C ALA A 30 -11.69 -5.61 -2.53
N HIS A 31 -11.92 -6.34 -3.63
CA HIS A 31 -12.02 -7.81 -3.59
C HIS A 31 -10.73 -8.43 -3.08
N ALA A 32 -9.58 -8.01 -3.61
CA ALA A 32 -8.27 -8.42 -3.10
C ALA A 32 -8.08 -8.05 -1.62
N ALA A 33 -8.54 -6.89 -1.18
CA ALA A 33 -8.33 -6.44 0.20
C ALA A 33 -9.22 -7.13 1.23
N PHE A 34 -10.46 -7.49 0.86
CA PHE A 34 -11.49 -7.87 1.82
C PHE A 34 -12.12 -9.24 1.60
N VAL A 35 -11.99 -9.82 0.40
CA VAL A 35 -12.68 -11.08 0.03
C VAL A 35 -11.66 -12.18 -0.23
N ASP A 36 -10.71 -11.93 -1.14
CA ASP A 36 -9.71 -12.90 -1.57
C ASP A 36 -8.27 -12.34 -1.59
N PRO A 37 -7.68 -12.03 -0.41
CA PRO A 37 -6.27 -11.62 -0.29
C PRO A 37 -5.27 -12.53 -0.99
N GLU A 38 -5.58 -13.83 -1.08
CA GLU A 38 -4.76 -14.84 -1.73
C GLU A 38 -4.58 -14.56 -3.24
N GLN A 39 -5.52 -13.81 -3.87
CA GLN A 39 -5.48 -13.40 -5.28
C GLN A 39 -4.92 -11.99 -5.52
N SER A 40 -4.49 -11.29 -4.46
CA SER A 40 -4.03 -9.90 -4.54
C SER A 40 -2.96 -9.70 -5.61
N THR A 41 -1.93 -10.55 -5.65
CA THR A 41 -0.86 -10.45 -6.65
C THR A 41 -1.38 -10.61 -8.07
N ALA A 42 -2.24 -11.59 -8.32
CA ALA A 42 -2.76 -11.84 -9.67
C ALA A 42 -3.71 -10.73 -10.15
N ILE A 43 -4.54 -10.18 -9.25
CA ILE A 43 -5.42 -9.05 -9.55
C ILE A 43 -4.58 -7.80 -9.87
N PHE A 44 -3.56 -7.50 -9.07
CA PHE A 44 -2.71 -6.33 -9.28
C PHE A 44 -1.84 -6.47 -10.54
N ASP A 45 -1.30 -7.66 -10.83
CA ASP A 45 -0.58 -7.92 -12.08
C ASP A 45 -1.50 -7.70 -13.30
N ALA A 46 -2.75 -8.19 -13.27
CA ALA A 46 -3.71 -7.99 -14.35
C ALA A 46 -4.08 -6.51 -14.56
N LEU A 47 -4.36 -5.78 -13.48
CA LEU A 47 -4.67 -4.35 -13.54
C LEU A 47 -3.46 -3.54 -14.04
N ALA A 48 -2.26 -3.82 -13.51
CA ALA A 48 -1.04 -3.13 -13.90
C ALA A 48 -0.68 -3.35 -15.37
N ALA A 49 -0.98 -4.54 -15.93
CA ALA A 49 -0.72 -4.89 -17.32
C ALA A 49 -1.55 -4.07 -18.32
N VAL A 50 -2.78 -3.70 -17.96
CA VAL A 50 -3.66 -2.94 -18.84
C VAL A 50 -3.53 -1.42 -18.70
N MET A 51 -3.02 -0.91 -17.58
CA MET A 51 -2.89 0.54 -17.34
C MET A 51 -2.31 1.37 -18.50
N PRO A 52 -1.28 0.91 -19.24
CA PRO A 52 -0.74 1.69 -20.36
C PRO A 52 -1.69 1.88 -21.55
N LEU A 53 -2.77 1.08 -21.63
CA LEU A 53 -3.76 1.14 -22.73
C LEU A 53 -4.77 2.28 -22.50
N PRO A 54 -5.43 2.79 -23.55
CA PRO A 54 -6.58 3.68 -23.38
C PRO A 54 -7.77 2.95 -22.74
N GLU A 55 -8.63 3.67 -22.01
CA GLU A 55 -9.67 3.09 -21.14
C GLU A 55 -10.55 2.00 -21.78
N PRO A 56 -11.10 2.15 -23.01
CA PRO A 56 -11.93 1.12 -23.62
C PRO A 56 -11.16 -0.18 -23.89
N GLU A 57 -9.87 -0.08 -24.21
CA GLU A 57 -9.00 -1.22 -24.45
C GLU A 57 -8.59 -1.89 -23.14
N ARG A 58 -8.48 -1.14 -22.03
CA ARG A 58 -8.20 -1.72 -20.70
C ARG A 58 -9.24 -2.75 -20.30
N LEU A 59 -10.52 -2.38 -20.40
CA LEU A 59 -11.62 -3.27 -20.04
C LEU A 59 -11.66 -4.51 -20.93
N ALA A 60 -11.39 -4.37 -22.22
CA ALA A 60 -11.36 -5.47 -23.17
C ALA A 60 -10.16 -6.42 -22.95
N ALA A 61 -9.02 -5.87 -22.55
CA ALA A 61 -7.77 -6.60 -22.34
C ALA A 61 -7.60 -7.16 -20.92
N LEU A 62 -8.46 -6.76 -19.97
CA LEU A 62 -8.36 -7.16 -18.57
C LEU A 62 -8.64 -8.66 -18.43
N ALA A 63 -7.57 -9.43 -18.23
CA ALA A 63 -7.62 -10.88 -18.02
C ALA A 63 -7.35 -11.20 -16.55
N LEU A 64 -8.41 -11.58 -15.82
CA LEU A 64 -8.33 -11.97 -14.42
C LEU A 64 -8.25 -13.50 -14.28
N PRO A 65 -7.59 -14.01 -13.22
CA PRO A 65 -7.79 -15.40 -12.82
C PRO A 65 -9.25 -15.62 -12.39
N PRO A 66 -9.73 -16.88 -12.35
CA PRO A 66 -11.03 -17.18 -11.76
C PRO A 66 -11.10 -16.72 -10.30
N LEU A 67 -11.98 -15.76 -10.01
CA LEU A 67 -12.24 -15.27 -8.65
C LEU A 67 -13.41 -16.05 -8.04
N THR A 68 -13.12 -17.24 -7.51
CA THR A 68 -14.16 -18.20 -7.08
C THR A 68 -14.51 -18.11 -5.59
N ASN A 69 -13.76 -17.35 -4.80
CA ASN A 69 -13.91 -17.26 -3.35
C ASN A 69 -14.92 -16.17 -2.91
N GLY A 70 -15.90 -15.86 -3.75
CA GLY A 70 -16.89 -14.84 -3.45
C GLY A 70 -17.65 -15.13 -2.15
N ARG A 71 -17.78 -14.12 -1.29
CA ARG A 71 -18.43 -14.22 0.02
C ARG A 71 -18.97 -12.87 0.47
N ALA A 72 -20.04 -12.90 1.26
CA ALA A 72 -20.55 -11.72 1.93
C ALA A 72 -19.58 -11.23 3.02
N LEU A 73 -19.45 -9.91 3.15
CA LEU A 73 -18.63 -9.27 4.17
C LEU A 73 -19.47 -8.77 5.36
N PRO A 74 -18.88 -8.63 6.56
CA PRO A 74 -19.57 -8.03 7.69
C PRO A 74 -20.11 -6.63 7.37
N ARG A 75 -21.39 -6.37 7.68
CA ARG A 75 -22.01 -5.05 7.41
C ARG A 75 -21.24 -3.88 8.05
N ALA A 76 -20.65 -4.10 9.22
CA ALA A 76 -19.83 -3.11 9.91
C ALA A 76 -18.58 -2.71 9.10
N LEU A 77 -17.97 -3.67 8.38
CA LEU A 77 -16.85 -3.39 7.48
C LEU A 77 -17.30 -2.48 6.34
N TRP A 78 -18.44 -2.77 5.72
CA TRP A 78 -19.01 -1.91 4.68
C TRP A 78 -19.38 -0.53 5.18
N GLN A 79 -19.94 -0.42 6.39
CA GLN A 79 -20.24 0.88 6.99
C GLN A 79 -18.96 1.71 7.15
N GLY A 80 -17.92 1.16 7.79
CA GLY A 80 -16.65 1.86 7.95
C GLY A 80 -15.98 2.20 6.62
N PHE A 81 -16.08 1.33 5.61
CA PHE A 81 -15.54 1.59 4.28
C PHE A 81 -16.25 2.79 3.61
N TRP A 82 -17.58 2.85 3.67
CA TRP A 82 -18.36 3.95 3.10
C TRP A 82 -18.28 5.24 3.91
N ASP A 83 -18.01 5.17 5.21
CA ASP A 83 -17.72 6.35 6.03
C ASP A 83 -16.46 7.08 5.53
N ILE A 84 -15.53 6.36 4.88
CA ILE A 84 -14.31 6.93 4.29
C ILE A 84 -14.53 7.29 2.82
N ALA A 85 -15.01 6.34 2.01
CA ALA A 85 -15.03 6.48 0.54
C ALA A 85 -16.33 7.06 -0.02
N GLY A 86 -17.40 7.17 0.77
CA GLY A 86 -18.74 7.50 0.30
C GLY A 86 -19.03 9.00 0.19
N ALA A 87 -18.15 9.86 0.70
CA ALA A 87 -18.26 11.30 0.61
C ALA A 87 -16.94 11.93 0.13
N PRO A 88 -17.00 13.04 -0.62
CA PRO A 88 -15.79 13.79 -0.94
C PRO A 88 -15.15 14.32 0.36
N PRO A 89 -13.82 14.38 0.44
CA PRO A 89 -13.15 14.92 1.61
C PRO A 89 -13.54 16.39 1.86
N ALA A 90 -13.79 16.72 3.13
CA ALA A 90 -14.12 18.07 3.55
C ALA A 90 -12.85 18.93 3.65
N GLY A 91 -12.40 19.49 2.52
CA GLY A 91 -11.17 20.29 2.47
C GLY A 91 -9.91 19.43 2.46
N ASN A 92 -8.81 19.93 3.06
CA ASN A 92 -7.57 19.17 3.15
C ASN A 92 -7.76 17.94 4.03
N VAL A 93 -7.46 16.77 3.47
CA VAL A 93 -7.45 15.50 4.21
C VAL A 93 -6.25 15.49 5.15
N ASP A 94 -6.49 15.32 6.44
CA ASP A 94 -5.44 14.98 7.40
C ASP A 94 -4.93 13.55 7.09
N PRO A 95 -3.68 13.38 6.63
CA PRO A 95 -3.15 12.08 6.25
C PRO A 95 -3.13 11.07 7.41
N LEU A 96 -2.92 11.55 8.64
CA LEU A 96 -2.91 10.69 9.82
C LEU A 96 -4.33 10.23 10.15
N ALA A 97 -5.32 11.13 10.13
CA ALA A 97 -6.71 10.77 10.34
C ALA A 97 -7.23 9.78 9.29
N PHE A 98 -6.87 9.98 8.02
CA PHE A 98 -7.22 9.05 6.94
C PHE A 98 -6.59 7.67 7.17
N THR A 99 -5.30 7.64 7.52
CA THR A 99 -4.57 6.41 7.86
C THR A 99 -5.24 5.66 9.01
N VAL A 100 -5.57 6.35 10.10
CA VAL A 100 -6.26 5.77 11.27
C VAL A 100 -7.63 5.20 10.88
N ALA A 101 -8.40 5.91 10.05
CA ALA A 101 -9.69 5.43 9.57
C ALA A 101 -9.55 4.13 8.74
N VAL A 102 -8.58 4.06 7.82
CA VAL A 102 -8.31 2.84 7.03
C VAL A 102 -7.77 1.71 7.92
N VAL A 103 -6.96 2.01 8.94
CA VAL A 103 -6.53 1.01 9.94
C VAL A 103 -7.73 0.41 10.66
N ALA A 104 -8.69 1.25 11.07
CA ALA A 104 -9.87 0.86 11.83
C ALA A 104 -10.79 -0.13 11.09
N LEU A 105 -10.75 -0.19 9.75
CA LEU A 105 -11.45 -1.22 8.98
C LEU A 105 -11.07 -2.64 9.41
N GLY A 106 -9.82 -2.85 9.83
CA GLY A 106 -9.33 -4.13 10.34
C GLY A 106 -10.05 -4.61 11.60
N ASN A 107 -10.66 -3.70 12.38
CA ASN A 107 -11.44 -4.06 13.58
C ASN A 107 -12.77 -4.76 13.23
N HIS A 108 -13.17 -4.75 11.96
CA HIS A 108 -14.40 -5.35 11.47
C HIS A 108 -14.16 -6.65 10.71
N TYR A 109 -12.93 -7.16 10.71
CA TYR A 109 -12.59 -8.43 10.07
C TYR A 109 -13.17 -9.60 10.86
N ASP A 110 -13.76 -10.56 10.14
CA ASP A 110 -14.05 -11.86 10.70
C ASP A 110 -12.82 -12.78 10.64
N THR A 111 -12.89 -13.89 11.39
CA THR A 111 -11.80 -14.86 11.48
C THR A 111 -11.36 -15.37 10.11
N GLU A 112 -12.30 -15.65 9.19
CA GLU A 112 -11.96 -16.14 7.85
C GLU A 112 -11.14 -15.12 7.05
N LEU A 113 -11.47 -13.82 7.13
CA LEU A 113 -10.66 -12.80 6.47
C LEU A 113 -9.27 -12.66 7.12
N ILE A 114 -9.17 -12.77 8.44
CA ILE A 114 -7.88 -12.77 9.14
C ILE A 114 -7.02 -13.98 8.71
N ASP A 115 -7.62 -15.16 8.60
CA ASP A 115 -6.96 -16.38 8.14
C ASP A 115 -6.50 -16.27 6.67
N ARG A 116 -7.32 -15.65 5.81
CA ARG A 116 -6.96 -15.37 4.41
C ARG A 116 -5.78 -14.42 4.28
N CYS A 117 -5.79 -13.35 5.07
CA CYS A 117 -4.70 -12.39 5.14
C CYS A 117 -3.37 -13.04 5.57
N GLU A 118 -3.41 -14.02 6.48
CA GLU A 118 -2.24 -14.82 6.86
C GLU A 118 -1.74 -15.68 5.68
N ARG A 119 -2.64 -16.44 5.04
CA ARG A 119 -2.28 -17.30 3.90
C ARG A 119 -1.72 -16.51 2.73
N ALA A 120 -2.30 -15.36 2.42
CA ALA A 120 -1.84 -14.48 1.35
C ALA A 120 -0.40 -14.00 1.57
N LEU A 121 -0.07 -13.55 2.79
CA LEU A 121 1.31 -13.16 3.13
C LEU A 121 2.28 -14.34 3.00
N LEU A 122 1.84 -15.54 3.38
CA LEU A 122 2.65 -16.76 3.26
C LEU A 122 2.91 -17.19 1.81
N HIS A 123 2.25 -16.60 0.79
CA HIS A 123 2.63 -16.80 -0.61
C HIS A 123 3.97 -16.14 -0.96
N HIS A 124 4.41 -15.13 -0.20
CA HIS A 124 5.65 -14.42 -0.44
C HIS A 124 6.85 -15.08 0.24
N ASP A 125 7.86 -15.47 -0.54
CA ASP A 125 9.07 -16.17 -0.06
C ASP A 125 9.84 -15.36 0.99
N ASN A 126 9.93 -14.04 0.80
CA ASN A 126 10.59 -13.12 1.72
C ASN A 126 9.85 -12.99 3.06
N VAL A 127 8.52 -13.09 3.08
CA VAL A 127 7.74 -13.15 4.32
C VAL A 127 8.03 -14.46 5.06
N ARG A 128 8.09 -15.59 4.35
CA ARG A 128 8.47 -16.89 4.94
C ARG A 128 9.90 -16.87 5.50
N ALA A 129 10.82 -16.18 4.82
CA ALA A 129 12.16 -15.96 5.33
C ALA A 129 12.17 -15.05 6.57
N LEU A 130 11.39 -13.96 6.57
CA LEU A 130 11.28 -13.02 7.69
C LEU A 130 10.81 -13.73 8.97
N ILE A 131 9.76 -14.55 8.90
CA ILE A 131 9.24 -15.27 10.08
C ILE A 131 10.22 -16.32 10.62
N ALA A 132 11.10 -16.86 9.77
CA ALA A 132 12.12 -17.83 10.16
C ALA A 132 13.37 -17.20 10.81
N THR A 133 13.51 -15.86 10.76
CA THR A 133 14.66 -15.14 11.33
C THR A 133 14.29 -14.42 12.62
N PRO A 134 15.21 -14.27 13.61
CA PRO A 134 14.95 -13.49 14.81
C PRO A 134 14.56 -12.04 14.50
N GLU A 135 13.61 -11.50 15.26
CA GLU A 135 13.20 -10.11 15.13
C GLU A 135 14.36 -9.19 15.57
N THR A 136 14.71 -8.21 14.75
CA THR A 136 15.66 -7.14 15.11
C THR A 136 14.96 -5.81 14.97
N ARG A 137 14.91 -5.05 16.07
CA ARG A 137 14.27 -3.74 16.14
C ARG A 137 15.29 -2.62 16.13
N MET A 138 15.04 -1.60 15.32
CA MET A 138 15.70 -0.30 15.41
C MET A 138 14.92 0.61 16.34
N LYS A 139 15.61 1.52 17.01
CA LYS A 139 15.07 2.63 17.81
C LYS A 139 15.52 3.95 17.22
N THR A 140 14.86 5.05 17.58
CA THR A 140 15.31 6.39 17.16
C THR A 140 16.76 6.66 17.58
N SER A 141 17.19 6.19 18.75
CA SER A 141 18.58 6.32 19.22
C SER A 141 19.60 5.61 18.33
N ASP A 142 19.20 4.55 17.62
CA ASP A 142 20.10 3.81 16.72
C ASP A 142 20.43 4.61 15.46
N LEU A 143 19.68 5.69 15.18
CA LEU A 143 19.88 6.56 14.02
C LEU A 143 20.87 7.71 14.31
N GLU A 144 21.34 7.84 15.56
CA GLU A 144 22.21 8.92 15.98
C GLU A 144 23.69 8.61 15.73
N GLY A 145 24.49 9.65 15.44
CA GLY A 145 25.94 9.54 15.37
C GLY A 145 26.52 8.93 14.10
N TRP A 146 25.69 8.63 13.10
CA TRP A 146 26.16 8.18 11.78
C TRP A 146 26.78 9.32 10.96
N PRO A 147 27.62 9.00 9.95
CA PRO A 147 28.18 10.00 9.04
C PRO A 147 27.11 10.81 8.32
N VAL A 148 27.43 12.06 7.95
CA VAL A 148 26.61 12.86 7.03
C VAL A 148 26.39 12.08 5.72
N ASP A 149 25.20 12.23 5.13
CA ASP A 149 24.74 11.55 3.92
C ASP A 149 24.61 10.02 4.04
N SER A 150 24.51 9.49 5.28
CA SER A 150 24.18 8.09 5.56
C SER A 150 22.68 7.86 5.70
N LEU A 151 22.24 6.60 5.49
CA LEU A 151 20.85 6.20 5.70
C LEU A 151 20.33 6.61 7.09
N GLY A 152 21.12 6.39 8.14
CA GLY A 152 20.74 6.72 9.52
C GLY A 152 20.54 8.21 9.71
N THR A 153 21.46 9.05 9.21
CA THR A 153 21.36 10.50 9.30
C THR A 153 20.20 11.05 8.48
N ASP A 154 19.98 10.55 7.26
CA ASP A 154 18.91 10.99 6.38
C ASP A 154 17.54 10.61 6.97
N LEU A 155 17.40 9.39 7.49
CA LEU A 155 16.19 8.92 8.16
C LEU A 155 15.88 9.74 9.42
N LEU A 156 16.88 9.99 10.27
CA LEU A 156 16.69 10.79 11.48
C LEU A 156 16.29 12.24 11.16
N THR A 157 16.92 12.83 10.14
CA THR A 157 16.63 14.20 9.68
C THR A 157 15.18 14.30 9.19
N MET A 158 14.77 13.33 8.38
CA MET A 158 13.43 13.22 7.83
C MET A 158 12.37 13.02 8.92
N LEU A 159 12.58 12.08 9.86
CA LEU A 159 11.65 11.83 10.98
C LEU A 159 11.45 13.10 11.82
N ARG A 160 12.54 13.80 12.16
CA ARG A 160 12.50 15.07 12.90
C ARG A 160 11.77 16.18 12.15
N ALA A 161 11.93 16.27 10.82
CA ALA A 161 11.24 17.26 10.01
C ALA A 161 9.71 17.07 10.00
N GLN A 162 9.24 15.82 10.13
CA GLN A 162 7.82 15.48 10.22
C GLN A 162 7.28 15.48 11.66
N GLY A 163 8.14 15.69 12.67
CA GLY A 163 7.76 15.64 14.08
C GLY A 163 7.47 14.23 14.58
N TYR A 164 8.06 13.22 13.96
CA TYR A 164 7.86 11.80 14.25
C TYR A 164 9.12 11.14 14.82
N ASP A 165 8.90 10.05 15.55
CA ASP A 165 9.92 9.08 15.98
C ASP A 165 9.76 7.77 15.19
N LEU A 166 10.80 6.95 15.11
CA LEU A 166 10.69 5.62 14.48
C LEU A 166 9.66 4.72 15.22
N GLU A 167 9.42 5.03 16.50
CA GLU A 167 8.56 4.27 17.42
C GLU A 167 7.16 4.91 17.59
N VAL A 168 6.67 5.73 16.63
CA VAL A 168 5.36 6.42 16.72
C VAL A 168 4.20 5.46 16.99
N ILE A 169 4.26 4.24 16.43
CA ILE A 169 3.30 3.18 16.72
C ILE A 169 4.03 2.07 17.48
N ASP A 170 3.55 1.76 18.68
CA ASP A 170 4.05 0.62 19.44
C ASP A 170 3.69 -0.69 18.73
N ALA A 171 4.71 -1.30 18.12
CA ALA A 171 4.64 -2.53 17.36
C ALA A 171 4.10 -3.73 18.18
N ASP A 172 4.15 -3.68 19.51
CA ASP A 172 3.60 -4.72 20.40
C ASP A 172 2.12 -4.53 20.69
N THR A 173 1.56 -3.35 20.43
CA THR A 173 0.13 -3.05 20.60
C THR A 173 -0.73 -3.37 19.38
N VAL A 174 -0.10 -3.58 18.22
CA VAL A 174 -0.76 -3.84 16.92
C VAL A 174 -0.66 -5.30 16.48
N VAL A 175 -0.58 -6.21 17.44
CA VAL A 175 -0.41 -7.65 17.24
C VAL A 175 -1.79 -8.31 17.21
N LEU A 176 -2.05 -9.13 16.20
CA LEU A 176 -3.23 -9.97 16.15
C LEU A 176 -3.12 -11.08 17.20
N PRO A 177 -4.16 -11.29 18.03
CA PRO A 177 -4.20 -12.41 18.95
C PRO A 177 -4.31 -13.74 18.18
N GLY A 178 -3.61 -14.77 18.64
CA GLY A 178 -3.58 -16.09 17.99
C GLY A 178 -2.26 -16.37 17.26
N ASP A 179 -2.25 -17.41 16.42
CA ASP A 179 -1.07 -17.88 15.68
C ASP A 179 -1.05 -17.29 14.27
N TYR A 180 -0.78 -15.97 14.18
CA TYR A 180 -0.66 -15.23 12.93
C TYR A 180 0.76 -14.67 12.73
N PRO A 181 1.79 -15.54 12.64
CA PRO A 181 3.18 -15.11 12.59
C PRO A 181 3.50 -14.24 11.36
N ALA A 182 2.92 -14.52 10.19
CA ALA A 182 3.19 -13.76 8.97
C ALA A 182 2.64 -12.33 9.09
N GLN A 183 1.38 -12.17 9.51
CA GLN A 183 0.80 -10.84 9.73
C GLN A 183 1.54 -10.08 10.83
N ASN A 184 1.77 -10.71 11.99
CA ASN A 184 2.41 -10.04 13.12
C ASN A 184 3.85 -9.62 12.79
N ARG A 185 4.66 -10.51 12.21
CA ARG A 185 6.05 -10.17 11.87
C ARG A 185 6.14 -9.13 10.76
N THR A 186 5.31 -9.24 9.74
CA THR A 186 5.29 -8.28 8.63
C THR A 186 4.87 -6.89 9.10
N ASN A 187 3.79 -6.78 9.89
CA ASN A 187 3.32 -5.50 10.43
C ASN A 187 4.40 -4.78 11.26
N ARG A 188 5.04 -5.48 12.20
CA ARG A 188 6.13 -4.88 13.00
C ARG A 188 7.29 -4.45 12.14
N ARG A 189 7.66 -5.27 11.15
CA ARG A 189 8.76 -4.97 10.24
C ARG A 189 8.50 -3.73 9.39
N ILE A 190 7.27 -3.57 8.90
CA ILE A 190 6.87 -2.42 8.09
C ILE A 190 6.88 -1.13 8.91
N LEU A 191 6.40 -1.17 10.17
CA LEU A 191 6.43 0.01 11.05
C LEU A 191 7.85 0.57 11.22
N GLN A 192 8.89 -0.26 11.11
CA GLN A 192 10.28 0.18 11.21
C GLN A 192 10.92 0.58 9.89
N LEU A 193 10.38 0.12 8.77
CA LEU A 193 11.06 0.19 7.48
C LEU A 193 10.31 0.95 6.40
N HIS A 194 9.04 1.31 6.62
CA HIS A 194 8.27 2.09 5.66
C HIS A 194 9.02 3.36 5.22
N ASP A 195 9.52 4.13 6.19
CA ASP A 195 10.28 5.34 5.92
C ASP A 195 11.68 5.08 5.35
N VAL A 196 12.30 3.96 5.72
CA VAL A 196 13.54 3.50 5.07
C VAL A 196 13.28 3.26 3.59
N TRP A 197 12.17 2.60 3.24
CA TRP A 197 11.79 2.33 1.86
C TRP A 197 11.44 3.59 1.08
N HIS A 198 10.81 4.59 1.70
CA HIS A 198 10.66 5.90 1.08
C HIS A 198 12.01 6.44 0.60
N LEU A 199 13.01 6.46 1.48
CA LEU A 199 14.34 6.97 1.16
C LEU A 199 15.07 6.11 0.12
N VAL A 200 15.22 4.80 0.36
CA VAL A 200 16.08 3.96 -0.49
C VAL A 200 15.46 3.66 -1.84
N ALA A 201 14.13 3.50 -1.91
CA ALA A 201 13.42 3.26 -3.16
C ALA A 201 13.05 4.58 -3.87
N GLY A 202 13.26 5.74 -3.26
CA GLY A 202 13.16 7.04 -3.94
C GLY A 202 11.74 7.60 -4.03
N TYR A 203 10.91 7.32 -3.04
CA TYR A 203 9.60 7.95 -2.89
C TYR A 203 9.73 9.27 -2.12
N GLY A 204 8.97 10.27 -2.54
CA GLY A 204 8.80 11.49 -1.75
C GLY A 204 7.73 11.31 -0.68
N PHE A 205 7.77 12.14 0.37
CA PHE A 205 6.72 12.22 1.40
C PHE A 205 5.58 13.13 0.92
N THR A 206 4.94 12.72 -0.18
CA THR A 206 3.82 13.41 -0.82
C THR A 206 2.61 12.49 -0.92
N GLY A 207 1.43 13.03 -1.20
CA GLY A 207 0.24 12.19 -1.39
C GLY A 207 0.43 11.16 -2.52
N ALA A 208 1.12 11.53 -3.60
CA ALA A 208 1.46 10.61 -4.67
C ALA A 208 2.51 9.58 -4.25
N GLY A 209 3.50 9.99 -3.46
CA GLY A 209 4.51 9.09 -2.88
C GLY A 209 3.90 7.99 -2.01
N GLU A 210 2.95 8.33 -1.14
CA GLU A 210 2.24 7.36 -0.28
C GLU A 210 1.40 6.35 -1.07
N VAL A 211 0.77 6.80 -2.16
CA VAL A 211 0.04 5.92 -3.08
C VAL A 211 1.00 5.01 -3.83
N ALA A 212 2.13 5.54 -4.31
CA ALA A 212 3.12 4.75 -5.04
C ALA A 212 3.80 3.69 -4.15
N ILE A 213 4.22 4.07 -2.94
CA ILE A 213 4.87 3.13 -2.01
C ILE A 213 3.89 2.05 -1.54
N SER A 214 2.59 2.36 -1.41
CA SER A 214 1.58 1.35 -1.13
C SER A 214 1.51 0.28 -2.24
N GLY A 215 1.61 0.68 -3.51
CA GLY A 215 1.71 -0.25 -4.64
C GLY A 215 3.00 -1.08 -4.60
N PHE A 216 4.11 -0.47 -4.20
CA PHE A 216 5.40 -1.12 -4.04
C PHE A 216 5.42 -2.18 -2.95
N GLN A 217 4.89 -1.85 -1.76
CA GLN A 217 4.82 -2.76 -0.61
C GLN A 217 3.91 -3.96 -0.92
N MET A 218 2.82 -3.72 -1.67
CA MET A 218 1.98 -4.77 -2.23
C MET A 218 2.78 -5.73 -3.13
N ALA A 219 3.58 -5.20 -4.06
CA ALA A 219 4.36 -6.01 -4.98
C ALA A 219 5.49 -6.80 -4.29
N GLN A 220 6.09 -6.24 -3.24
CA GLN A 220 7.21 -6.84 -2.52
C GLN A 220 6.78 -7.95 -1.56
N PHE A 221 5.69 -7.75 -0.80
CA PHE A 221 5.31 -8.66 0.29
C PHE A 221 3.81 -8.70 0.59
N GLY A 222 2.95 -8.19 -0.30
CA GLY A 222 1.50 -8.38 -0.18
C GLY A 222 0.87 -7.73 1.05
N GLN A 223 1.34 -6.54 1.45
CA GLN A 223 0.88 -5.89 2.68
C GLN A 223 -0.65 -5.64 2.69
N ASN A 224 -1.34 -6.32 3.60
CA ASN A 224 -2.79 -6.19 3.75
C ASN A 224 -3.26 -4.73 3.96
N TYR A 225 -2.54 -3.94 4.77
CA TYR A 225 -2.86 -2.51 4.93
C TYR A 225 -2.80 -1.75 3.60
N SER A 226 -1.74 -1.96 2.79
CA SER A 226 -1.58 -1.27 1.50
C SER A 226 -2.67 -1.67 0.51
N THR A 227 -3.12 -2.94 0.49
CA THR A 227 -4.25 -3.34 -0.37
C THR A 227 -5.51 -2.56 -0.01
N ARG A 228 -5.82 -2.46 1.29
CA ARG A 228 -6.98 -1.73 1.81
C ARG A 228 -6.89 -0.24 1.53
N PHE A 229 -5.73 0.34 1.81
CA PHE A 229 -5.46 1.76 1.56
C PHE A 229 -5.70 2.09 0.09
N LEU A 230 -5.09 1.32 -0.83
CA LEU A 230 -5.27 1.52 -2.26
C LEU A 230 -6.70 1.26 -2.73
N ALA A 231 -7.39 0.26 -2.20
CA ALA A 231 -8.80 0.00 -2.52
C ALA A 231 -9.70 1.17 -2.10
N THR A 232 -9.50 1.71 -0.89
CA THR A 232 -10.24 2.86 -0.36
C THR A 232 -9.95 4.13 -1.16
N VAL A 233 -8.67 4.42 -1.42
CA VAL A 233 -8.25 5.59 -2.22
C VAL A 233 -8.78 5.50 -3.65
N ALA A 234 -8.67 4.34 -4.31
CA ALA A 234 -9.18 4.12 -5.65
C ALA A 234 -10.70 4.31 -5.72
N THR A 235 -11.43 3.82 -4.72
CA THR A 235 -12.90 3.95 -4.65
C THR A 235 -13.31 5.41 -4.43
N LEU A 236 -12.74 6.08 -3.44
CA LEU A 236 -12.98 7.50 -3.17
C LEU A 236 -12.68 8.33 -4.42
N ALA A 237 -11.54 8.08 -5.06
CA ALA A 237 -11.13 8.82 -6.24
C ALA A 237 -12.09 8.61 -7.42
N ALA A 238 -12.45 7.36 -7.72
CA ALA A 238 -13.37 7.02 -8.80
C ALA A 238 -14.78 7.59 -8.60
N LEU A 239 -15.19 7.83 -7.35
CA LEU A 239 -16.49 8.41 -7.02
C LEU A 239 -16.49 9.94 -7.00
N HIS A 240 -15.38 10.56 -6.59
CA HIS A 240 -15.40 11.96 -6.16
C HIS A 240 -14.34 12.87 -6.79
N LEU A 241 -13.25 12.33 -7.35
CA LEU A 241 -12.09 13.14 -7.74
C LEU A 241 -11.92 13.31 -9.26
N GLY A 242 -12.87 12.82 -10.05
CA GLY A 242 -12.91 13.04 -11.50
C GLY A 242 -11.58 12.65 -12.18
N PRO A 243 -10.93 13.55 -12.96
CA PRO A 243 -9.67 13.26 -13.64
C PRO A 243 -8.51 12.83 -12.72
N ILE A 244 -8.52 13.21 -11.44
CA ILE A 244 -7.46 12.81 -10.48
C ILE A 244 -7.51 11.30 -10.22
N ALA A 245 -8.66 10.65 -10.39
CA ALA A 245 -8.79 9.20 -10.20
C ALA A 245 -7.86 8.40 -11.11
N GLU A 246 -7.71 8.83 -12.36
CA GLU A 246 -6.82 8.19 -13.32
C GLU A 246 -5.35 8.33 -12.91
N LEU A 247 -4.96 9.50 -12.40
CA LEU A 247 -3.59 9.74 -11.93
C LEU A 247 -3.26 8.87 -10.71
N LEU A 248 -4.18 8.78 -9.75
CA LEU A 248 -4.01 7.94 -8.56
C LEU A 248 -3.90 6.46 -8.89
N LEU A 249 -4.72 5.95 -9.82
CA LEU A 249 -4.61 4.57 -10.31
C LEU A 249 -3.27 4.35 -11.01
N GLN A 250 -2.87 5.25 -11.90
CA GLN A 250 -1.60 5.16 -12.61
C GLN A 250 -0.41 5.13 -11.65
N VAL A 251 -0.38 6.02 -10.64
CA VAL A 251 0.69 6.07 -9.63
C VAL A 251 0.70 4.80 -8.77
N SER A 252 -0.47 4.27 -8.39
CA SER A 252 -0.57 3.00 -7.66
C SER A 252 0.12 1.86 -8.43
N PHE A 253 -0.12 1.77 -9.74
CA PHE A 253 0.45 0.72 -10.59
C PHE A 253 1.88 1.01 -11.06
N ASP A 254 2.31 2.27 -11.13
CA ASP A 254 3.74 2.62 -11.27
C ASP A 254 4.52 2.09 -10.06
N GLY A 255 4.00 2.32 -8.86
CA GLY A 255 4.53 1.77 -7.62
C GLY A 255 4.58 0.24 -7.60
N TRP A 256 3.49 -0.42 -8.02
CA TRP A 256 3.45 -1.88 -8.19
C TRP A 256 4.55 -2.36 -9.14
N ARG A 257 4.63 -1.82 -10.37
CA ARG A 257 5.65 -2.21 -11.35
C ARG A 257 7.07 -2.02 -10.81
N HIS A 258 7.30 -0.91 -10.10
CA HIS A 258 8.57 -0.67 -9.45
C HIS A 258 8.88 -1.76 -8.40
N GLY A 259 7.93 -2.09 -7.54
CA GLY A 259 8.12 -3.16 -6.55
C GLY A 259 8.33 -4.54 -7.18
N ARG A 260 7.73 -4.83 -8.35
CA ARG A 260 7.99 -6.09 -9.08
C ARG A 260 9.40 -6.13 -9.69
N ALA A 261 9.98 -4.99 -10.02
CA ALA A 261 11.31 -4.87 -10.61
C ALA A 261 12.43 -4.74 -9.57
N THR A 262 12.10 -4.39 -8.32
CA THR A 262 13.07 -4.14 -7.26
C THR A 262 13.40 -5.42 -6.47
N PRO A 263 14.68 -5.68 -6.15
CA PRO A 263 15.07 -6.79 -5.29
C PRO A 263 14.37 -6.78 -3.93
N ASP A 264 14.25 -7.93 -3.28
CA ASP A 264 13.58 -8.03 -1.98
C ASP A 264 14.22 -7.11 -0.93
N LEU A 265 13.46 -6.12 -0.45
CA LEU A 265 13.89 -5.19 0.59
C LEU A 265 13.47 -5.61 2.01
N LEU A 266 12.58 -6.59 2.16
CA LEU A 266 11.99 -6.96 3.45
C LEU A 266 13.03 -7.63 4.37
N THR A 267 13.85 -8.51 3.77
CA THR A 267 14.82 -9.37 4.46
C THR A 267 16.18 -8.72 4.69
N ILE A 268 16.43 -7.53 4.13
CA ILE A 268 17.69 -6.80 4.29
C ILE A 268 17.90 -6.38 5.75
N PRO A 269 19.09 -6.59 6.35
CA PRO A 269 19.37 -6.20 7.73
C PRO A 269 19.64 -4.69 7.85
N TRP A 270 18.63 -3.85 7.59
CA TRP A 270 18.75 -2.38 7.53
C TRP A 270 19.43 -1.73 8.75
N HIS A 271 19.23 -2.28 9.95
CA HIS A 271 19.91 -1.85 11.18
C HIS A 271 21.44 -1.89 11.08
N ALA A 272 22.00 -2.82 10.32
CA ALA A 272 23.45 -2.96 10.10
C ALA A 272 23.97 -2.08 8.95
N ARG A 273 23.06 -1.40 8.23
CA ARG A 273 23.35 -0.62 7.02
C ARG A 273 23.19 0.89 7.24
N LEU A 274 22.87 1.32 8.48
CA LEU A 274 22.56 2.71 8.80
C LEU A 274 23.71 3.69 8.50
N GLY A 275 24.95 3.25 8.60
CA GLY A 275 26.12 4.08 8.31
C GLY A 275 26.46 4.24 6.82
N GLU A 276 25.75 3.56 5.92
CA GLU A 276 26.04 3.59 4.49
C GLU A 276 25.28 4.71 3.76
N PRO A 277 25.88 5.37 2.76
CA PRO A 277 25.17 6.28 1.88
C PRO A 277 24.09 5.59 1.06
N ILE A 278 22.93 6.24 0.89
CA ILE A 278 21.79 5.68 0.13
C ILE A 278 22.19 5.31 -1.30
N ALA A 279 23.01 6.12 -1.97
CA ALA A 279 23.50 5.82 -3.32
C ALA A 279 24.31 4.51 -3.36
N ALA A 280 25.18 4.29 -2.38
CA ALA A 280 25.96 3.06 -2.27
C ALA A 280 25.06 1.85 -1.96
N LEU A 281 24.03 2.02 -1.13
CA LEU A 281 23.04 0.98 -0.85
C LEU A 281 22.28 0.57 -2.13
N ARG A 282 21.85 1.55 -2.92
CA ARG A 282 21.17 1.32 -4.20
C ARG A 282 22.04 0.53 -5.16
N ASP A 283 23.30 0.93 -5.33
CA ASP A 283 24.25 0.24 -6.21
C ASP A 283 24.51 -1.21 -5.75
N GLN A 284 24.70 -1.42 -4.45
CA GLN A 284 24.99 -2.74 -3.89
C GLN A 284 23.80 -3.70 -3.95
N ILE A 285 22.59 -3.19 -3.71
CA ILE A 285 21.37 -4.01 -3.66
C ILE A 285 20.75 -4.15 -5.06
N GLY A 286 21.04 -3.22 -5.98
CA GLY A 286 20.42 -3.17 -7.31
C GLY A 286 19.08 -2.43 -7.32
N ILE A 287 18.93 -1.39 -6.50
CA ILE A 287 17.70 -0.60 -6.41
C ILE A 287 17.78 0.54 -7.43
N THR A 288 16.86 0.55 -8.39
CA THR A 288 16.63 1.73 -9.22
C THR A 288 15.63 2.65 -8.51
N PRO A 289 15.90 3.95 -8.31
CA PRO A 289 14.92 4.84 -7.69
C PRO A 289 13.61 4.92 -8.47
N PHE A 290 12.50 5.08 -7.74
CA PHE A 290 11.18 5.28 -8.32
C PHE A 290 11.16 6.50 -9.24
N SER A 291 10.59 6.33 -10.43
CA SER A 291 10.43 7.39 -11.41
C SER A 291 9.06 7.25 -12.08
N SER A 292 8.19 8.23 -11.85
CA SER A 292 6.87 8.30 -12.47
C SER A 292 6.58 9.75 -12.87
N PRO A 293 6.40 10.03 -14.19
CA PRO A 293 5.95 11.34 -14.65
C PRO A 293 4.60 11.75 -14.03
N THR A 294 3.72 10.77 -13.78
CA THR A 294 2.42 11.00 -13.15
C THR A 294 2.57 11.44 -11.70
N ALA A 295 3.43 10.77 -10.92
CA ALA A 295 3.71 11.17 -9.54
C ALA A 295 4.30 12.59 -9.50
N SER A 296 5.29 12.89 -10.35
CA SER A 296 5.88 14.24 -10.42
C SER A 296 4.85 15.31 -10.80
N MET A 297 3.91 15.01 -11.70
CA MET A 297 2.81 15.92 -12.04
C MET A 297 1.91 16.18 -10.83
N MET A 298 1.54 15.13 -10.10
CA MET A 298 0.72 15.26 -8.89
C MET A 298 1.42 16.08 -7.80
N ASP A 299 2.71 15.84 -7.57
CA ASP A 299 3.50 16.61 -6.59
C ASP A 299 3.53 18.10 -6.94
N MET A 300 3.67 18.45 -8.22
CA MET A 300 3.59 19.85 -8.67
C MET A 300 2.20 20.45 -8.45
N MET A 301 1.12 19.69 -8.70
CA MET A 301 -0.26 20.14 -8.44
C MET A 301 -0.49 20.39 -6.95
N GLU A 302 0.00 19.49 -6.09
CA GLU A 302 -0.08 19.63 -4.64
C GLU A 302 0.69 20.86 -4.14
N ALA A 303 1.91 21.06 -4.64
CA ALA A 303 2.73 22.23 -4.30
C ALA A 303 2.06 23.55 -4.73
N GLN A 304 1.44 23.59 -5.91
CA GLN A 304 0.69 24.75 -6.38
C GLN A 304 -0.53 25.03 -5.51
N ALA A 305 -1.28 23.98 -5.12
CA ALA A 305 -2.44 24.13 -4.25
C ALA A 305 -2.08 24.64 -2.85
N LYS A 306 -0.93 24.24 -2.30
CA LYS A 306 -0.42 24.75 -1.01
C LYS A 306 0.07 26.19 -1.05
N ALA A 307 0.41 26.71 -2.25
CA ALA A 307 0.91 28.06 -2.44
C ALA A 307 -0.18 29.10 -2.74
N ALA A 308 -1.41 28.64 -3.02
CA ALA A 308 -2.58 29.48 -3.33
C ALA A 308 -3.38 29.82 -2.07
#